data_AF-A0A526PQI5-F1
#
_entry.id   AF-A0A526PQI5-F1
#
_cell.length_a   1.000
_cell.length_b   1.000
_cell.length_c   1.000
_cell.angle_alpha   90.00
_cell.angle_beta   90.00
_cell.angle_gamma   90.00
#
_symmetry.space_group_name_H-M   'P 1'
#
loop_
_entity.id
_entity.type
_entity.pdbx_description
1 polymer ?
#
loop_
_entity_poly.entity_id
_entity_poly.type
_entity_poly.pdbx_seq_one_letter_code
_entity_poly.pdbx_strand_id
1 'polypeptide(L)'
;RRKVMWALAVLTLLVLTKNAYIASISSYYTFYAIHKFGVSVQISQVMLFLFLGASALGILLGGPFGDRYGQKAMIWFSIVGVLPFTLALPYANLEWTMV
;
A
#
# COMPACT_ATOMS: atom_id res chain seq x y z
N ARG A 1 -27.45 -2.30 -18.04
CA ARG A 1 -26.72 -3.58 -18.00
C ARG A 1 -25.25 -3.44 -18.42
N ARG A 2 -24.92 -2.93 -19.62
CA ARG A 2 -23.51 -2.74 -20.08
C ARG A 2 -22.64 -1.88 -19.14
N LYS A 3 -23.17 -0.77 -18.59
CA LYS A 3 -22.46 0.05 -17.59
C LYS A 3 -22.15 -0.71 -16.29
N VAL A 4 -23.06 -1.57 -15.84
CA VAL A 4 -22.89 -2.38 -14.62
C VAL A 4 -21.83 -3.47 -14.85
N MET A 5 -21.87 -4.15 -16.00
CA MET A 5 -20.83 -5.11 -16.39
C MET A 5 -19.44 -4.47 -16.48
N TRP A 6 -19.35 -3.27 -17.05
CA TRP A 6 -18.09 -2.50 -17.09
C TRP A 6 -17.61 -2.10 -15.70
N ALA A 7 -18.50 -1.58 -14.86
CA ALA A 7 -18.17 -1.24 -13.48
C ALA A 7 -17.67 -2.47 -12.70
N LEU A 8 -18.34 -3.61 -12.85
CA LEU A 8 -17.92 -4.88 -12.24
C LEU A 8 -16.56 -5.34 -12.77
N ALA A 9 -16.33 -5.32 -14.08
CA ALA A 9 -15.05 -5.69 -14.67
C ALA A 9 -13.90 -4.82 -14.13
N VAL A 10 -14.11 -3.49 -14.07
CA VAL A 10 -13.13 -2.55 -13.52
C VAL A 10 -12.89 -2.82 -12.02
N LEU A 11 -13.96 -3.02 -11.24
CA LEU A 11 -13.86 -3.32 -9.82
C LEU A 11 -13.13 -4.64 -9.58
N THR A 12 -13.45 -5.70 -10.33
CA THR A 12 -12.77 -7.00 -10.26
C THR A 12 -11.29 -6.85 -10.58
N LEU A 13 -10.95 -6.14 -11.66
CA LEU A 13 -9.56 -5.89 -12.03
C LEU A 13 -8.82 -5.14 -10.91
N LEU A 14 -9.41 -4.06 -10.38
CA LEU A 14 -8.82 -3.26 -9.30
C LEU A 14 -8.60 -4.09 -8.02
N VAL A 15 -9.58 -4.88 -7.61
CA VAL A 15 -9.48 -5.75 -6.43
C VAL A 15 -8.44 -6.84 -6.67
N LEU A 16 -8.40 -7.42 -7.86
CA LEU A 16 -7.40 -8.43 -8.23
C LEU A 16 -5.98 -7.85 -8.19
N THR A 17 -5.75 -6.70 -8.83
CA THR A 17 -4.45 -6.01 -8.78
C THR A 17 -4.04 -5.69 -7.35
N LYS A 18 -4.95 -5.18 -6.52
CA LYS A 18 -4.68 -4.91 -5.10
C LYS A 18 -4.26 -6.16 -4.34
N ASN A 19 -4.99 -7.27 -4.50
CA ASN A 19 -4.69 -8.52 -3.80
C ASN A 19 -3.40 -9.16 -4.30
N ALA A 20 -3.16 -9.15 -5.62
CA ALA A 20 -1.92 -9.64 -6.21
C ALA A 20 -0.70 -8.85 -5.70
N TYR A 21 -0.83 -7.53 -5.55
CA TYR A 21 0.21 -6.67 -4.99
C TYR A 21 0.53 -7.03 -3.53
N ILE A 22 -0.50 -7.14 -2.68
CA ILE A 22 -0.32 -7.50 -1.26
C ILE A 22 0.30 -8.90 -1.13
N ALA A 23 -0.16 -9.87 -1.91
CA ALA A 23 0.42 -11.21 -1.93
C ALA A 23 1.89 -11.19 -2.38
N SER A 24 2.21 -10.44 -3.43
CA SER A 24 3.57 -10.32 -3.94
C SER A 24 4.51 -9.69 -2.91
N ILE A 25 4.08 -8.64 -2.21
CA ILE A 25 4.87 -8.04 -1.12
C ILE A 25 5.06 -9.04 0.02
N SER A 26 4.01 -9.70 0.49
CA SER A 26 4.12 -10.69 1.57
C SER A 26 5.07 -11.84 1.23
N SER A 27 5.20 -12.24 -0.04
CA SER A 27 6.09 -13.32 -0.46
C SER A 27 7.52 -12.87 -0.78
N TYR A 28 7.73 -11.70 -1.38
CA TYR A 28 9.05 -11.29 -1.91
C TYR A 28 9.75 -10.21 -1.09
N TYR A 29 9.03 -9.44 -0.27
CA TYR A 29 9.59 -8.29 0.44
C TYR A 29 10.71 -8.67 1.40
N THR A 30 10.56 -9.78 2.13
CA THR A 30 11.59 -10.26 3.06
C THR A 30 12.90 -10.56 2.33
N PHE A 31 12.85 -11.24 1.19
CA PHE A 31 14.04 -11.53 0.38
C PHE A 31 14.67 -10.27 -0.18
N TYR A 32 13.84 -9.32 -0.64
CA TYR A 32 14.31 -8.03 -1.13
C TYR A 32 15.02 -7.23 -0.03
N ALA A 33 14.44 -7.14 1.17
CA ALA A 33 15.02 -6.41 2.29
C ALA A 33 16.37 -7.00 2.70
N ILE A 34 16.44 -8.33 2.83
CA ILE A 34 17.69 -9.04 3.12
C ILE A 34 18.74 -8.78 2.04
N HIS A 35 18.40 -8.90 0.75
CA HIS A 35 19.37 -8.75 -0.34
C HIS A 35 19.81 -7.29 -0.55
N LYS A 36 18.90 -6.32 -0.40
CA LYS A 36 19.16 -4.90 -0.68
C LYS A 36 19.85 -4.20 0.50
N PHE A 37 19.48 -4.55 1.73
CA PHE A 37 19.93 -3.86 2.94
C PHE A 37 20.70 -4.75 3.92
N GLY A 38 20.84 -6.06 3.66
CA GLY A 38 21.56 -6.98 4.55
C GLY A 38 20.89 -7.21 5.90
N VAL A 39 19.60 -6.88 6.03
CA VAL A 39 18.87 -6.99 7.30
C VAL A 39 18.59 -8.43 7.68
N SER A 40 18.41 -8.70 8.98
CA SER A 40 18.01 -10.01 9.46
C SER A 40 16.57 -10.36 9.05
N VAL A 41 16.25 -11.65 9.09
CA VAL A 41 14.90 -12.15 8.85
C VAL A 41 13.92 -11.54 9.86
N GLN A 42 14.31 -11.38 11.13
CA GLN A 42 13.42 -10.76 12.14
C GLN A 42 13.05 -9.32 11.75
N ILE A 43 14.03 -8.50 11.37
CA ILE A 43 13.79 -7.10 11.00
C ILE A 43 12.89 -7.03 9.76
N SER A 44 13.15 -7.89 8.77
CA SER A 44 12.33 -7.95 7.56
C SER A 44 10.86 -8.31 7.82
N GLN A 45 10.62 -9.22 8.77
CA GLN A 45 9.26 -9.59 9.20
C GLN A 45 8.56 -8.45 9.96
N VAL A 46 9.29 -7.71 10.79
CA VAL A 46 8.75 -6.51 11.47
C VAL A 46 8.38 -5.44 10.44
N MET A 47 9.22 -5.21 9.43
CA MET A 47 8.92 -4.27 8.35
C MET A 47 7.68 -4.69 7.54
N LEU A 48 7.54 -5.99 7.23
CA LEU A 48 6.34 -6.52 6.57
C LEU A 48 5.09 -6.35 7.46
N PHE A 49 5.22 -6.59 8.75
CA PHE A 49 4.14 -6.39 9.72
C PHE A 49 3.70 -4.92 9.78
N LEU A 50 4.65 -3.99 9.85
CA LEU A 50 4.37 -2.54 9.81
C LEU A 50 3.67 -2.15 8.51
N PHE A 51 4.12 -2.66 7.36
CA PHE A 51 3.47 -2.42 6.07
C PHE A 51 2.02 -2.90 6.04
N LEU A 52 1.76 -4.15 6.48
CA LEU A 52 0.41 -4.71 6.54
C LEU A 52 -0.47 -3.98 7.56
N GLY A 53 0.08 -3.62 8.71
CA GLY A 53 -0.61 -2.86 9.76
C GLY A 53 -0.98 -1.46 9.29
N ALA A 54 -0.05 -0.73 8.67
CA ALA A 54 -0.31 0.59 8.08
C ALA A 54 -1.35 0.51 6.95
N SER A 55 -1.29 -0.51 6.09
CA SER A 55 -2.31 -0.75 5.06
C SER A 55 -3.69 -0.98 5.67
N ALA A 56 -3.79 -1.77 6.75
CA ALA A 56 -5.07 -1.98 7.45
C ALA A 56 -5.58 -0.69 8.09
N LEU A 57 -4.71 0.06 8.78
CA LEU A 57 -5.05 1.37 9.36
C LEU A 57 -5.51 2.37 8.29
N GLY A 58 -4.85 2.41 7.13
CA GLY A 58 -5.25 3.26 6.01
C GLY A 58 -6.65 2.97 5.49
N ILE A 59 -7.10 1.71 5.51
CA ILE A 59 -8.48 1.33 5.15
C ILE A 59 -9.46 1.74 6.26
N LEU A 60 -9.11 1.49 7.52
CA LEU A 60 -9.95 1.81 8.68
C LEU A 60 -10.17 3.32 8.83
N LEU A 61 -9.13 4.12 8.63
CA LEU A 61 -9.22 5.58 8.62
C LEU A 61 -9.82 6.08 7.30
N GLY A 62 -9.52 5.40 6.19
CA GLY A 62 -10.05 5.67 4.86
C GLY A 62 -11.55 5.93 4.80
N GLY A 63 -12.33 5.05 5.44
CA GLY A 63 -13.80 5.11 5.44
C GLY A 63 -14.34 6.36 6.14
N PRO A 64 -14.19 6.50 7.48
CA PRO A 64 -14.74 7.62 8.23
C PRO A 64 -14.25 8.99 7.74
N PHE A 65 -12.99 9.09 7.31
CA PHE A 65 -12.45 10.34 6.75
C PHE A 65 -13.02 10.64 5.36
N GLY A 66 -13.22 9.62 4.52
CA GLY A 66 -13.88 9.77 3.22
C GLY A 66 -15.34 10.21 3.33
N ASP A 67 -16.06 9.67 4.31
CA ASP A 67 -17.46 10.00 4.55
C ASP A 67 -17.63 11.42 5.15
N ARG A 68 -16.68 11.86 5.98
CA ARG A 68 -16.74 13.18 6.64
C ARG A 68 -16.26 14.34 5.78
N TYR A 69 -15.18 14.15 5.00
CA TYR A 69 -14.53 15.21 4.22
C TYR A 69 -14.82 15.12 2.71
N GLY A 70 -15.54 14.08 2.28
CA GLY A 70 -15.92 13.84 0.89
C GLY A 70 -14.92 12.93 0.16
N GLN A 71 -15.47 11.94 -0.53
CA GLN A 71 -14.69 10.87 -1.19
C GLN A 71 -13.64 11.39 -2.17
N LYS A 72 -13.92 12.49 -2.89
CA LYS A 72 -12.97 13.09 -3.84
C LYS A 72 -11.76 13.73 -3.13
N ALA A 73 -11.98 14.43 -2.03
CA ALA A 73 -10.90 15.06 -1.26
C ALA A 73 -10.01 14.00 -0.62
N MET A 74 -10.60 12.92 -0.11
CA MET A 74 -9.87 11.81 0.47
C MET A 74 -8.98 11.09 -0.55
N ILE A 75 -9.49 10.83 -1.77
CA ILE A 75 -8.69 10.24 -2.84
C ILE A 75 -7.49 11.13 -3.19
N TRP A 76 -7.71 12.44 -3.34
CA TRP A 76 -6.62 13.38 -3.62
C TRP A 76 -5.60 13.45 -2.50
N PHE A 77 -6.05 13.47 -1.24
CA PHE A 77 -5.16 13.44 -0.08
C PHE A 77 -4.30 12.17 -0.05
N SER A 78 -4.88 11.00 -0.33
CA SER A 78 -4.12 9.75 -0.39
C SER A 78 -3.08 9.75 -1.53
N ILE A 79 -3.45 10.24 -2.72
CA ILE A 79 -2.55 10.27 -3.87
C ILE A 79 -1.41 11.26 -3.62
N VAL A 80 -1.72 12.51 -3.29
CA VAL A 80 -0.71 13.57 -3.08
C VAL A 80 0.14 13.28 -1.85
N GLY A 81 -0.45 12.70 -0.81
CA GLY A 81 0.27 12.30 0.40
C GLY A 81 1.31 11.22 0.13
N VAL A 82 0.99 10.18 -0.62
CA VAL A 82 1.89 9.04 -0.89
C VAL A 82 2.97 9.36 -1.93
N LEU A 83 2.66 10.22 -2.90
CA LEU A 83 3.54 10.54 -4.04
C LEU A 83 4.98 10.95 -3.65
N PRO A 84 5.22 11.90 -2.72
CA PRO A 84 6.57 12.28 -2.32
C PRO A 84 7.35 11.11 -1.68
N PHE A 85 6.70 10.26 -0.88
CA PHE A 85 7.34 9.11 -0.25
C PHE A 85 7.72 8.05 -1.28
N THR A 86 6.86 7.79 -2.26
CA THR A 86 7.19 6.84 -3.34
C THR A 86 8.36 7.30 -4.21
N LEU A 87 8.48 8.61 -4.47
CA LEU A 87 9.61 9.17 -5.20
C LEU A 87 10.91 9.20 -4.38
N ALA A 88 10.79 9.34 -3.05
CA ALA A 88 11.94 9.30 -2.14
C ALA A 88 12.45 7.88 -1.86
N LEU A 89 11.59 6.86 -1.97
CA LEU A 89 11.89 5.45 -1.70
C LEU A 89 13.20 4.92 -2.33
N PRO A 90 13.53 5.17 -3.63
CA PRO A 90 14.79 4.69 -4.22
C PRO A 90 16.04 5.31 -3.59
N TYR A 91 15.91 6.45 -2.92
CA TYR A 91 17.00 7.17 -2.24
C TYR A 91 16.94 7.04 -0.71
N ALA A 92 15.94 6.34 -0.18
CA ALA A 92 15.71 6.19 1.24
C ALA A 92 16.66 5.13 1.84
N ASN A 93 17.28 5.45 2.97
CA ASN A 93 17.98 4.47 3.80
C ASN A 93 16.96 3.55 4.50
N LEU A 94 17.44 2.44 5.06
CA LEU A 94 16.60 1.42 5.70
C LEU A 94 15.60 2.00 6.72
N GLU A 95 16.04 2.97 7.52
CA GLU A 95 15.20 3.67 8.51
C GLU A 95 14.06 4.46 7.87
N TRP A 96 14.34 5.17 6.78
CA TRP A 96 13.34 5.94 6.03
C TRP A 96 12.37 5.07 5.25
N THR A 97 12.70 3.79 5.03
CA THR A 97 11.78 2.82 4.42
C THR A 97 10.78 2.26 5.43
N MET A 98 11.03 2.42 6.73
CA MET A 98 10.15 1.96 7.82
C MET A 98 9.13 3.01 8.28
N VAL A 99 9.30 4.27 7.86
CA VAL A 99 8.42 5.41 8.17
C VAL A 99 7.43 5.63 7.03
#